data_AF-A0AAD5H0I2-F1
#
_entry.id   AF-A0AAD5H0I2-F1
#
_cell.length_a   1.000
_cell.length_b   1.000
_cell.length_c   1.000
_cell.angle_alpha   90.00
_cell.angle_beta   90.00
_cell.angle_gamma   90.00
#
_symmetry.space_group_name_H-M   'P 1'
#
loop_
_entity.id
_entity.type
_entity.pdbx_description
1 polymer ?
#
loop_
_entity_poly.entity_id
_entity_poly.type
_entity_poly.pdbx_seq_one_letter_code
_entity_poly.pdbx_strand_id
1 'polypeptide(L)'
;MHSHRAQASWLAALTLCGAERWVVLGLPAGELTLDRQLNISRPRTVLRGEGAAATTLRLTRSLTDLKGPSNYSEGFWVYSGGLLSVSPTENATVTEERLTAVEASAPVPRGSYRLRVASAAALRAGDTVTLVMQGGNGTLGDEIMNHKLDAGPMNANYTARYTSRIASISGNEVTLERPLPWALRQEMQPALVRRTAPVSDVGLEGFTLQFPHTPYLGHHKELGLNGIYLLSTQDCWVKDVAIVNSDNGILIEDSDRITIANVTIDVTEPRNGPPEGALGIRLQGDGHWGVRVARSCDVLGSSLHIKAQMVHSIGADDHGMFSVFEQCRLERNGSLEMHRALSTQLLFTDISIQDPRKSVRNGGPAAYGPNAGAHTTYWNVRSDTGSHPPPDHNGTPGYAPRDCTFGADLNFIGFAFQPPDELCPSYIHQQAPVLPPNLYRAQRERRLRLQAQSLPAGTSSDSQGPWSTLMQALKRAASSWRY
;
A
#
# COMPACT_ATOMS: atom_id res chain seq x y z
N MET A 1 2.42 24.15 32.22
CA MET A 1 1.54 24.92 31.30
C MET A 1 2.40 25.75 30.34
N HIS A 2 2.85 25.18 29.23
CA HIS A 2 3.44 25.90 28.08
C HIS A 2 2.75 25.43 26.79
N SER A 3 1.42 25.36 26.81
CA SER A 3 0.59 24.91 25.68
C SER A 3 0.14 26.08 24.82
N HIS A 4 1.04 26.94 24.35
CA HIS A 4 0.65 28.00 23.40
C HIS A 4 1.78 28.34 22.43
N ARG A 5 1.47 28.28 21.12
CA ARG A 5 2.14 28.93 19.96
C ARG A 5 3.04 28.12 19.00
N ALA A 6 3.25 26.82 19.14
CA ALA A 6 4.05 26.09 18.12
C ALA A 6 3.36 26.04 16.73
N GLN A 7 2.04 25.90 16.69
CA GLN A 7 1.31 25.62 15.45
C GLN A 7 1.19 26.82 14.48
N ALA A 8 1.14 28.06 14.97
CA ALA A 8 1.06 29.25 14.11
C ALA A 8 2.39 29.52 13.37
N SER A 9 3.52 29.15 13.98
CA SER A 9 4.84 29.26 13.34
C SER A 9 5.11 28.21 12.26
N TRP A 10 4.47 27.03 12.32
CA TRP A 10 4.72 25.94 11.36
C TRP A 10 4.04 26.17 10.00
N LEU A 11 2.80 26.67 10.01
CA LEU A 11 2.11 27.07 8.77
C LEU A 11 2.81 28.27 8.10
N ALA A 12 3.41 29.17 8.89
CA ALA A 12 4.21 30.29 8.39
C ALA A 12 5.56 29.83 7.78
N ALA A 13 6.22 28.83 8.37
CA ALA A 13 7.47 28.28 7.83
C ALA A 13 7.27 27.59 6.45
N LEU A 14 6.11 26.95 6.25
CA LEU A 14 5.76 26.31 4.99
C LEU A 14 5.50 27.29 3.84
N THR A 15 5.15 28.54 4.13
CA THR A 15 4.86 29.58 3.13
C THR A 15 6.09 30.39 2.70
N LEU A 16 7.18 30.36 3.48
CA LEU A 16 8.40 31.17 3.23
C LEU A 16 9.41 30.49 2.30
N CYS A 17 9.27 29.19 2.02
CA CYS A 17 10.18 28.42 1.17
C CYS A 17 9.47 27.92 -0.09
N GLY A 18 9.91 28.39 -1.27
CA GLY A 18 9.38 27.93 -2.56
C GLY A 18 9.38 26.40 -2.68
N ALA A 19 8.39 25.84 -3.40
CA ALA A 19 8.08 24.40 -3.46
C ALA A 19 9.23 23.51 -3.97
N GLU A 20 10.26 24.12 -4.58
CA GLU A 20 11.45 23.42 -5.08
C GLU A 20 12.44 22.96 -3.99
N ARG A 21 12.36 23.55 -2.79
CA ARG A 21 13.31 23.27 -1.70
C ARG A 21 12.73 22.31 -0.68
N TRP A 22 13.60 21.49 -0.09
CA TRP A 22 13.25 20.67 1.05
C TRP A 22 12.97 21.52 2.29
N VAL A 23 11.92 21.18 3.02
CA VAL A 23 11.60 21.73 4.34
C VAL A 23 11.51 20.58 5.34
N VAL A 24 12.21 20.70 6.47
CA VAL A 24 12.08 19.76 7.59
C VAL A 24 11.49 20.52 8.77
N LEU A 25 10.31 20.10 9.21
CA LEU A 25 9.62 20.60 10.38
C LEU A 25 9.92 19.68 11.56
N GLY A 26 10.74 20.17 12.50
CA GLY A 26 11.10 19.45 13.71
C GLY A 26 10.01 19.52 14.79
N LEU A 27 9.69 18.37 15.37
CA LEU A 27 8.86 18.21 16.55
C LEU A 27 9.78 17.89 17.74
N PRO A 28 9.79 18.70 18.82
CA PRO A 28 10.61 18.41 19.98
C PRO A 28 10.16 17.11 20.67
N ALA A 29 11.05 16.53 21.48
CA ALA A 29 10.66 15.50 22.44
C ALA A 29 9.62 16.05 23.44
N GLY A 30 8.75 15.17 23.93
CA GLY A 30 7.64 15.49 24.82
C GLY A 30 6.27 15.36 24.15
N GLU A 31 5.24 15.83 24.85
CA GLU A 31 3.85 15.77 24.38
C GLU A 31 3.42 17.11 23.77
N LEU A 32 2.85 17.05 22.57
CA LEU A 32 2.29 18.17 21.82
C LEU A 32 0.82 17.88 21.55
N THR A 33 -0.07 18.82 21.89
CA THR A 33 -1.50 18.68 21.60
C THR A 33 -1.84 19.18 20.21
N LEU A 34 -2.56 18.34 19.45
CA LEU A 34 -3.20 18.68 18.19
C LEU A 34 -4.72 18.65 18.39
N ASP A 35 -5.32 19.83 18.40
CA ASP A 35 -6.76 20.01 18.53
C ASP A 35 -7.45 20.13 17.17
N ARG A 36 -6.74 20.11 16.04
CA ARG A 36 -7.28 20.25 14.68
C ARG A 36 -6.53 19.34 13.72
N GLN A 37 -7.11 19.13 12.53
CA GLN A 37 -6.44 18.42 11.46
C GLN A 37 -5.20 19.20 11.00
N LEU A 38 -4.08 18.49 10.84
CA LEU A 38 -2.88 18.98 10.17
C LEU A 38 -2.81 18.37 8.76
N ASN A 39 -2.88 19.20 7.73
CA ASN A 39 -2.67 18.77 6.35
C ASN A 39 -1.33 19.30 5.81
N ILE A 40 -0.49 18.41 5.28
CA ILE A 40 0.74 18.72 4.57
C ILE A 40 0.49 18.57 3.07
N SER A 41 0.33 19.69 2.38
CA SER A 41 0.09 19.74 0.93
C SER A 41 1.31 20.18 0.11
N ARG A 42 2.40 20.57 0.78
CA ARG A 42 3.60 21.08 0.13
C ARG A 42 4.54 19.92 -0.20
N PRO A 43 4.94 19.72 -1.46
CA PRO A 43 5.97 18.74 -1.81
C PRO A 43 7.29 18.95 -1.07
N ARG A 44 8.14 17.91 -1.01
CA ARG A 44 9.49 17.98 -0.42
C ARG A 44 9.46 18.51 1.03
N THR A 45 8.57 17.95 1.83
CA THR A 45 8.35 18.36 3.22
C THR A 45 8.48 17.15 4.14
N VAL A 46 9.25 17.26 5.21
CA VAL A 46 9.37 16.21 6.23
C VAL A 46 8.88 16.75 7.56
N LEU A 47 7.90 16.10 8.17
CA LEU A 47 7.54 16.29 9.58
C LEU A 47 8.30 15.25 10.40
N ARG A 48 9.21 15.69 11.27
CA ARG A 48 10.14 14.81 11.98
C ARG A 48 10.13 15.07 13.48
N GLY A 49 9.83 14.06 14.29
CA GLY A 49 10.09 14.07 15.72
C GLY A 49 11.43 13.47 16.11
N GLU A 50 11.71 13.46 17.41
CA GLU A 50 12.95 12.93 17.99
C GLU A 50 12.91 11.39 18.18
N GLY A 51 11.90 10.72 17.59
CA GLY A 51 11.69 9.28 17.62
C GLY A 51 10.31 8.91 18.17
N ALA A 52 9.77 7.76 17.74
CA ALA A 52 8.43 7.33 18.13
C ALA A 52 8.19 7.29 19.65
N ALA A 53 9.23 6.94 20.42
CA ALA A 53 9.17 6.89 21.88
C ALA A 53 9.42 8.24 22.58
N ALA A 54 9.94 9.25 21.87
CA ALA A 54 10.37 10.52 22.44
C ALA A 54 9.38 11.67 22.16
N THR A 55 8.71 11.64 21.02
CA THR A 55 7.75 12.67 20.60
C THR A 55 6.34 12.09 20.50
N THR A 56 5.38 12.67 21.23
CA THR A 56 3.96 12.29 21.16
C THR A 56 3.10 13.47 20.70
N LEU A 57 2.34 13.25 19.64
CA LEU A 57 1.26 14.13 19.20
C LEU A 57 -0.05 13.61 19.76
N ARG A 58 -0.57 14.25 20.81
CA ARG A 58 -1.86 13.92 21.42
C ARG A 58 -2.98 14.60 20.64
N LEU A 59 -3.85 13.79 20.05
CA LEU A 59 -5.02 14.27 19.33
C LEU A 59 -6.24 14.22 20.24
N THR A 60 -7.07 15.27 20.24
CA THR A 60 -8.15 15.41 21.24
C THR A 60 -9.57 15.36 20.66
N ARG A 61 -9.71 15.35 19.34
CA ARG A 61 -10.98 15.43 18.63
C ARG A 61 -10.99 14.48 17.45
N SER A 62 -12.13 13.86 17.17
CA SER A 62 -12.36 13.05 15.98
C SER A 62 -12.58 13.91 14.73
N LEU A 63 -12.50 13.33 13.52
CA LEU A 63 -12.91 14.06 12.31
C LEU A 63 -14.38 14.48 12.37
N THR A 64 -15.26 13.69 12.98
CA THR A 64 -16.66 14.09 13.22
C THR A 64 -16.76 15.35 14.08
N ASP A 65 -15.98 15.46 15.16
CA ASP A 65 -15.96 16.67 16.01
C ASP A 65 -15.45 17.91 15.27
N LEU A 66 -14.55 17.72 14.30
CA LEU A 66 -13.88 18.80 13.56
C LEU A 66 -14.64 19.26 12.32
N LYS A 67 -15.25 18.32 11.60
CA LYS A 67 -15.80 18.52 10.25
C LYS A 67 -17.26 18.12 10.13
N GLY A 68 -17.86 17.55 11.17
CA GLY A 68 -19.17 16.93 11.08
C GLY A 68 -19.14 15.54 10.43
N PRO A 69 -20.30 14.97 10.10
CA PRO A 69 -20.38 13.66 9.47
C PRO A 69 -19.61 13.62 8.15
N SER A 70 -19.03 12.46 7.85
CA SER A 70 -18.41 12.18 6.56
C SER A 70 -19.42 12.30 5.42
N ASN A 71 -18.95 12.68 4.24
CA ASN A 71 -19.76 12.63 3.02
C ASN A 71 -19.90 11.21 2.45
N TYR A 72 -19.29 10.21 3.10
CA TYR A 72 -19.37 8.80 2.73
C TYR A 72 -20.26 8.02 3.71
N SER A 73 -20.94 6.99 3.20
CA SER A 73 -21.79 6.09 3.99
C SER A 73 -22.90 6.85 4.76
N GLU A 74 -23.36 6.30 5.89
CA GLU A 74 -24.31 6.89 6.84
C GLU A 74 -23.71 8.05 7.67
N GLY A 75 -22.64 8.71 7.18
CA GLY A 75 -21.99 9.83 7.87
C GLY A 75 -20.69 9.48 8.62
N PHE A 76 -20.11 8.30 8.38
CA PHE A 76 -18.94 7.79 9.11
C PHE A 76 -17.62 7.88 8.33
N TRP A 77 -16.50 8.04 9.05
CA TRP A 77 -15.16 8.25 8.50
C TRP A 77 -14.40 6.94 8.27
N VAL A 78 -15.03 6.03 7.53
CA VAL A 78 -14.58 4.65 7.34
C VAL A 78 -13.30 4.56 6.50
N TYR A 79 -13.33 5.19 5.32
CA TYR A 79 -12.36 4.96 4.24
C TYR A 79 -11.51 6.19 3.92
N SER A 80 -11.77 7.32 4.56
CA SER A 80 -11.19 8.60 4.18
C SER A 80 -10.84 9.47 5.39
N GLY A 81 -9.96 10.44 5.15
CA GLY A 81 -9.55 11.43 6.13
C GLY A 81 -8.58 10.87 7.18
N GLY A 82 -7.73 11.75 7.68
CA GLY A 82 -6.82 11.50 8.80
C GLY A 82 -6.53 12.80 9.52
N LEU A 83 -6.38 12.76 10.85
CA LEU A 83 -6.02 13.97 11.60
C LEU A 83 -4.64 14.50 11.22
N LEU A 84 -3.74 13.62 10.77
CA LEU A 84 -2.55 13.99 10.03
C LEU A 84 -2.73 13.55 8.57
N SER A 85 -2.91 14.51 7.66
CA SER A 85 -3.08 14.24 6.24
C SER A 85 -1.88 14.72 5.44
N VAL A 86 -1.54 13.96 4.40
CA VAL A 86 -0.69 14.39 3.29
C VAL A 86 -1.57 14.34 2.06
N SER A 87 -2.09 15.49 1.67
CA SER A 87 -3.03 15.59 0.55
C SER A 87 -2.94 16.96 -0.11
N PRO A 88 -3.32 17.07 -1.39
CA PRO A 88 -3.44 18.36 -2.04
C PRO A 88 -4.36 19.32 -1.27
N THR A 89 -4.14 20.62 -1.44
CA THR A 89 -5.17 21.63 -1.12
C THR A 89 -6.31 21.52 -2.12
N GLU A 90 -7.49 22.03 -1.76
CA GLU A 90 -8.69 21.99 -2.61
C GLU A 90 -8.38 22.42 -4.06
N ASN A 91 -8.91 21.66 -5.03
CA ASN A 91 -8.77 21.76 -6.50
C ASN A 91 -7.53 21.15 -7.17
N ALA A 92 -6.48 20.77 -6.43
CA ALA A 92 -5.33 20.11 -7.06
C ALA A 92 -5.57 18.59 -7.15
N THR A 93 -5.49 18.03 -8.36
CA THR A 93 -5.66 16.60 -8.62
C THR A 93 -4.41 16.02 -9.25
N VAL A 94 -4.31 14.69 -9.24
CA VAL A 94 -3.32 13.99 -10.06
C VAL A 94 -3.60 14.32 -11.53
N THR A 95 -2.53 14.59 -12.29
CA THR A 95 -2.60 14.82 -13.73
C THR A 95 -2.00 13.65 -14.49
N GLU A 96 -2.58 13.35 -15.66
CA GLU A 96 -2.08 12.35 -16.60
C GLU A 96 -1.87 12.99 -17.97
N GLU A 97 -0.63 13.34 -18.28
CA GLU A 97 -0.27 13.87 -19.59
C GLU A 97 -0.01 12.70 -20.55
N ARG A 98 -0.88 12.52 -21.56
CA ARG A 98 -0.71 11.46 -22.56
C ARG A 98 0.55 11.69 -23.39
N LEU A 99 1.47 10.73 -23.38
CA LEU A 99 2.71 10.79 -24.17
C LEU A 99 2.55 10.09 -25.51
N THR A 100 2.03 8.86 -25.51
CA THR A 100 1.79 8.08 -26.73
C THR A 100 0.80 6.94 -26.49
N ALA A 101 0.08 6.54 -27.54
CA ALA A 101 -0.64 5.27 -27.55
C ALA A 101 0.34 4.09 -27.60
N VAL A 102 -0.03 2.97 -26.97
CA VAL A 102 0.63 1.68 -27.16
C VAL A 102 -0.12 0.93 -28.26
N GLU A 103 0.62 0.41 -29.24
CA GLU A 103 0.07 -0.40 -30.33
C GLU A 103 -0.20 -1.82 -29.81
N ALA A 104 -1.47 -2.16 -29.60
CA ALA A 104 -1.92 -3.45 -29.09
C ALA A 104 -3.01 -4.11 -29.97
N SER A 105 -3.00 -3.82 -31.27
CA SER A 105 -3.93 -4.45 -32.24
C SER A 105 -3.71 -5.96 -32.34
N ALA A 106 -2.46 -6.40 -32.26
CA ALA A 106 -2.12 -7.74 -31.79
C ALA A 106 -1.84 -7.67 -30.29
N PRO A 107 -2.36 -8.61 -29.47
CA PRO A 107 -2.11 -8.60 -28.04
C PRO A 107 -0.61 -8.65 -27.70
N VAL A 108 -0.18 -7.80 -26.78
CA VAL A 108 1.19 -7.86 -26.24
C VAL A 108 1.19 -8.81 -25.04
N PRO A 109 1.92 -9.93 -25.06
CA PRO A 109 1.82 -10.94 -24.01
C PRO A 109 2.25 -10.44 -22.62
N ARG A 110 1.58 -10.92 -21.57
CA ARG A 110 2.05 -10.80 -20.18
C ARG A 110 3.50 -11.25 -20.06
N GLY A 111 4.29 -10.56 -19.25
CA GLY A 111 5.71 -10.86 -19.08
C GLY A 111 6.63 -10.19 -20.12
N SER A 112 6.07 -9.57 -21.17
CA SER A 112 6.85 -8.81 -22.14
C SER A 112 7.45 -7.56 -21.48
N TYR A 113 8.66 -7.19 -21.89
CA TYR A 113 9.29 -5.91 -21.52
C TYR A 113 9.18 -4.87 -22.64
N ARG A 114 8.88 -5.30 -23.86
CA ARG A 114 8.88 -4.47 -25.07
C ARG A 114 7.45 -4.10 -25.46
N LEU A 115 7.28 -2.84 -25.81
CA LEU A 115 6.05 -2.23 -26.28
C LEU A 115 6.33 -1.50 -27.57
N ARG A 116 5.46 -1.65 -28.57
CA ARG A 116 5.45 -0.74 -29.71
C ARG A 116 4.51 0.42 -29.42
N VAL A 117 4.93 1.63 -29.73
CA VAL A 117 4.15 2.85 -29.50
C VAL A 117 3.93 3.62 -30.80
N ALA A 118 2.86 4.41 -30.86
CA ALA A 118 2.56 5.23 -32.04
C ALA A 118 3.69 6.23 -32.36
N SER A 119 4.31 6.83 -31.33
CA SER A 119 5.50 7.67 -31.48
C SER A 119 6.33 7.69 -30.20
N ALA A 120 7.64 7.46 -30.32
CA ALA A 120 8.57 7.59 -29.19
C ALA A 120 9.17 9.00 -29.05
N ALA A 121 8.76 9.98 -29.87
CA ALA A 121 9.40 11.31 -29.93
C ALA A 121 9.37 12.10 -28.61
N ALA A 122 8.37 11.85 -27.76
CA ALA A 122 8.23 12.49 -26.44
C ALA A 122 8.85 11.67 -25.29
N LEU A 123 9.50 10.54 -25.59
CA LEU A 123 10.03 9.59 -24.62
C LEU A 123 11.55 9.60 -24.61
N ARG A 124 12.15 9.30 -23.46
CA ARG A 124 13.60 9.13 -23.30
C ARG A 124 13.90 7.92 -22.44
N ALA A 125 15.03 7.26 -22.72
CA ALA A 125 15.55 6.24 -21.80
C ALA A 125 15.83 6.88 -20.43
N GLY A 126 15.45 6.20 -19.37
CA GLY A 126 15.48 6.69 -17.99
C GLY A 126 14.19 7.37 -17.52
N ASP A 127 13.28 7.75 -18.43
CA ASP A 127 11.99 8.34 -18.03
C ASP A 127 11.16 7.34 -17.23
N THR A 128 10.55 7.79 -16.14
CA THR A 128 9.49 7.05 -15.45
C THR A 128 8.17 7.34 -16.16
N VAL A 129 7.52 6.30 -16.69
CA VAL A 129 6.23 6.38 -17.37
C VAL A 129 5.20 5.50 -16.67
N THR A 130 3.93 5.90 -16.75
CA THR A 130 2.81 5.08 -16.29
C THR A 130 2.06 4.55 -17.50
N LEU A 131 1.95 3.22 -17.58
CA LEU A 131 1.02 2.56 -18.48
C LEU A 131 -0.37 2.61 -17.87
N VAL A 132 -1.31 3.23 -18.58
CA VAL A 132 -2.73 3.28 -18.22
C VAL A 132 -3.49 2.32 -19.13
N MET A 133 -4.34 1.49 -18.53
CA MET A 133 -5.18 0.49 -19.21
C MET A 133 -6.63 0.71 -18.77
N GLN A 134 -7.51 1.02 -19.71
CA GLN A 134 -8.93 1.19 -19.45
C GLN A 134 -9.61 -0.17 -19.28
N GLY A 135 -10.79 -0.18 -18.65
CA GLY A 135 -11.54 -1.41 -18.35
C GLY A 135 -11.90 -2.23 -19.58
N GLY A 136 -12.08 -1.57 -20.73
CA GLY A 136 -12.35 -2.23 -22.01
C GLY A 136 -13.62 -3.09 -21.94
N ASN A 137 -14.66 -2.58 -21.29
CA ASN A 137 -15.92 -3.30 -21.05
C ASN A 137 -15.70 -4.69 -20.42
N GLY A 138 -14.87 -4.77 -19.38
CA GLY A 138 -14.54 -6.00 -18.66
C GLY A 138 -13.26 -6.71 -19.13
N THR A 139 -12.68 -6.34 -20.27
CA THR A 139 -11.44 -6.97 -20.78
C THR A 139 -10.29 -6.88 -19.77
N LEU A 140 -10.13 -5.76 -19.08
CA LEU A 140 -9.10 -5.62 -18.04
C LEU A 140 -9.37 -6.51 -16.83
N GLY A 141 -10.63 -6.58 -16.39
CA GLY A 141 -11.02 -7.45 -15.28
C GLY A 141 -10.76 -8.93 -15.59
N ASP A 142 -11.06 -9.34 -16.82
CA ASP A 142 -10.79 -10.68 -17.34
C ASP A 142 -9.29 -11.04 -17.31
N GLU A 143 -8.42 -10.13 -17.78
CA GLU A 143 -6.95 -10.30 -17.65
C GLU A 143 -6.48 -10.34 -16.18
N ILE A 144 -7.04 -9.50 -15.30
CA ILE A 144 -6.72 -9.48 -13.86
C ILE A 144 -7.11 -10.81 -13.19
N MET A 145 -8.21 -11.41 -13.62
CA MET A 145 -8.69 -12.72 -13.15
C MET A 145 -8.07 -13.89 -13.91
N ASN A 146 -7.09 -13.62 -14.79
CA ASN A 146 -6.41 -14.60 -15.63
C ASN A 146 -7.39 -15.49 -16.43
N HIS A 147 -8.50 -14.91 -16.90
CA HIS A 147 -9.58 -15.57 -17.66
C HIS A 147 -10.27 -16.73 -16.94
N LYS A 148 -10.18 -16.81 -15.60
CA LYS A 148 -10.69 -17.94 -14.82
C LYS A 148 -11.92 -17.61 -13.99
N LEU A 149 -12.14 -16.34 -13.67
CA LEU A 149 -13.25 -15.89 -12.83
C LEU A 149 -13.82 -14.58 -13.38
N ASP A 150 -15.10 -14.37 -13.13
CA ASP A 150 -15.75 -13.10 -13.39
C ASP A 150 -15.21 -12.04 -12.41
N ALA A 151 -14.72 -10.92 -12.94
CA ALA A 151 -14.26 -9.77 -12.19
C ALA A 151 -15.37 -9.05 -11.39
N GLY A 152 -16.63 -9.36 -11.65
CA GLY A 152 -17.79 -8.73 -11.06
C GLY A 152 -18.29 -7.54 -11.90
N PRO A 153 -19.62 -7.34 -11.99
CA PRO A 153 -20.23 -6.35 -12.87
C PRO A 153 -19.86 -4.90 -12.54
N MET A 154 -19.47 -4.62 -11.28
CA MET A 154 -19.11 -3.27 -10.84
C MET A 154 -17.74 -2.80 -11.36
N ASN A 155 -16.94 -3.70 -11.93
CA ASN A 155 -15.53 -3.44 -12.26
C ASN A 155 -15.27 -3.28 -13.78
N ALA A 156 -16.30 -3.39 -14.63
CA ALA A 156 -16.13 -3.47 -16.09
C ALA A 156 -15.42 -2.25 -16.73
N ASN A 157 -15.52 -1.08 -16.11
CA ASN A 157 -14.97 0.18 -16.62
C ASN A 157 -13.79 0.72 -15.79
N TYR A 158 -13.29 -0.05 -14.82
CA TYR A 158 -12.16 0.39 -14.01
C TYR A 158 -10.88 0.56 -14.84
N THR A 159 -10.01 1.49 -14.46
CA THR A 159 -8.73 1.76 -15.14
C THR A 159 -7.56 1.36 -14.26
N ALA A 160 -6.72 0.43 -14.71
CA ALA A 160 -5.48 0.06 -14.01
C ALA A 160 -4.29 0.89 -14.46
N ARG A 161 -3.31 1.02 -13.56
CA ARG A 161 -2.11 1.82 -13.74
C ARG A 161 -0.88 0.99 -13.39
N TYR A 162 0.17 1.09 -14.19
CA TYR A 162 1.42 0.36 -13.98
C TYR A 162 2.62 1.23 -14.31
N THR A 163 3.46 1.52 -13.32
CA THR A 163 4.59 2.45 -13.48
C THR A 163 5.91 1.71 -13.68
N SER A 164 6.68 2.14 -14.67
CA SER A 164 8.00 1.58 -14.95
C SER A 164 8.91 2.64 -15.56
N ARG A 165 10.23 2.45 -15.42
CA ARG A 165 11.22 3.25 -16.15
C ARG A 165 11.43 2.68 -17.55
N ILE A 166 11.72 3.56 -18.51
CA ILE A 166 12.15 3.16 -19.85
C ILE A 166 13.62 2.76 -19.80
N ALA A 167 13.92 1.50 -20.07
CA ALA A 167 15.29 0.99 -20.14
C ALA A 167 15.98 1.40 -21.45
N SER A 168 15.27 1.33 -22.58
CA SER A 168 15.82 1.69 -23.90
C SER A 168 14.71 2.02 -24.89
N ILE A 169 15.06 2.75 -25.95
CA ILE A 169 14.19 3.06 -27.09
C ILE A 169 14.92 2.73 -28.39
N SER A 170 14.26 2.03 -29.30
CA SER A 170 14.74 1.74 -30.66
C SER A 170 13.63 2.03 -31.66
N GLY A 171 13.72 3.16 -32.37
CA GLY A 171 12.61 3.66 -33.18
C GLY A 171 11.37 3.88 -32.31
N ASN A 172 10.27 3.20 -32.65
CA ASN A 172 9.01 3.21 -31.89
C ASN A 172 8.85 2.00 -30.95
N GLU A 173 9.90 1.21 -30.73
CA GLU A 173 9.91 0.17 -29.71
C GLU A 173 10.49 0.71 -28.40
N VAL A 174 9.74 0.57 -27.31
CA VAL A 174 10.08 1.00 -25.96
C VAL A 174 10.29 -0.27 -25.11
N THR A 175 11.44 -0.38 -24.45
CA THR A 175 11.70 -1.42 -23.46
C THR A 175 11.55 -0.85 -22.06
N LEU A 176 10.70 -1.46 -21.23
CA LEU A 176 10.51 -1.12 -19.82
C LEU A 176 11.51 -1.86 -18.92
N GLU A 177 11.75 -1.34 -17.70
CA GLU A 177 12.59 -2.02 -16.69
C GLU A 177 11.88 -3.18 -15.98
N ARG A 178 10.55 -3.21 -16.04
CA ARG A 178 9.69 -4.21 -15.39
C ARG A 178 8.80 -4.86 -16.47
N PRO A 179 8.51 -6.17 -16.35
CA PRO A 179 7.67 -6.88 -17.31
C PRO A 179 6.19 -6.53 -17.12
N LEU A 180 5.43 -6.54 -18.21
CA LEU A 180 4.00 -6.29 -18.18
C LEU A 180 3.28 -7.27 -17.25
N PRO A 181 2.40 -6.76 -16.35
CA PRO A 181 1.68 -7.60 -15.38
C PRO A 181 0.53 -8.40 -16.01
N TRP A 182 0.04 -7.96 -17.17
CA TRP A 182 -1.04 -8.59 -17.94
C TRP A 182 -0.74 -8.52 -19.43
N ALA A 183 -1.51 -9.27 -20.24
CA ALA A 183 -1.46 -9.03 -21.67
C ALA A 183 -2.14 -7.69 -21.98
N LEU A 184 -1.58 -6.92 -22.92
CA LEU A 184 -2.22 -5.69 -23.39
C LEU A 184 -3.06 -5.99 -24.61
N ARG A 185 -4.30 -5.49 -24.58
CA ARG A 185 -5.26 -5.66 -25.66
C ARG A 185 -5.78 -4.31 -26.12
N GLN A 186 -6.12 -4.18 -27.40
CA GLN A 186 -6.57 -2.93 -28.00
C GLN A 186 -7.82 -2.36 -27.30
N GLU A 187 -8.72 -3.23 -26.81
CA GLU A 187 -9.95 -2.87 -26.10
C GLU A 187 -9.67 -2.05 -24.83
N MET A 188 -8.49 -2.22 -24.23
CA MET A 188 -8.05 -1.46 -23.04
C MET A 188 -7.48 -0.08 -23.39
N GLN A 189 -7.31 0.24 -24.67
CA GLN A 189 -6.72 1.49 -25.16
C GLN A 189 -5.40 1.88 -24.44
N PRO A 190 -4.43 0.95 -24.33
CA PRO A 190 -3.25 1.15 -23.51
C PRO A 190 -2.45 2.38 -23.97
N ALA A 191 -1.94 3.14 -23.01
CA ALA A 191 -1.17 4.36 -23.29
C ALA A 191 -0.10 4.60 -22.25
N LEU A 192 1.03 5.17 -22.70
CA LEU A 192 2.03 5.73 -21.80
C LEU A 192 1.66 7.17 -21.49
N VAL A 193 1.60 7.49 -20.21
CA VAL A 193 1.34 8.83 -19.69
C VAL A 193 2.45 9.24 -18.72
N ARG A 194 2.62 10.55 -18.55
CA ARG A 194 3.32 11.13 -17.41
C ARG A 194 2.27 11.42 -16.34
N ARG A 195 2.24 10.58 -15.30
CA ARG A 195 1.34 10.76 -14.15
C ARG A 195 2.03 11.54 -13.04
N THR A 196 1.50 12.70 -12.67
CA THR A 196 2.09 13.58 -11.66
C THR A 196 1.10 13.83 -10.53
N ALA A 197 1.49 13.51 -9.30
CA ALA A 197 0.72 13.92 -8.13
C ALA A 197 1.08 15.35 -7.70
N PRO A 198 0.11 16.14 -7.21
CA PRO A 198 0.36 17.51 -6.74
C PRO A 198 1.18 17.55 -5.45
N VAL A 199 1.20 16.47 -4.68
CA VAL A 199 1.98 16.33 -3.45
C VAL A 199 2.93 15.15 -3.60
N SER A 200 4.22 15.43 -3.56
CA SER A 200 5.26 14.40 -3.65
C SER A 200 6.39 14.61 -2.64
N ASP A 201 7.16 13.56 -2.41
CA ASP A 201 8.38 13.65 -1.58
C ASP A 201 8.10 14.14 -0.15
N VAL A 202 6.99 13.68 0.44
CA VAL A 202 6.60 14.04 1.81
C VAL A 202 6.89 12.90 2.78
N GLY A 203 7.56 13.23 3.89
CA GLY A 203 7.92 12.30 4.95
C GLY A 203 7.25 12.59 6.28
N LEU A 204 6.74 11.56 6.94
CA LEU A 204 6.26 11.62 8.32
C LEU A 204 7.13 10.68 9.17
N GLU A 205 7.91 11.22 10.11
CA GLU A 205 8.97 10.46 10.79
C GLU A 205 9.05 10.66 12.30
N GLY A 206 9.25 9.59 13.05
CA GLY A 206 9.81 9.65 14.41
C GLY A 206 8.88 10.24 15.47
N PHE A 207 7.61 9.84 15.52
CA PHE A 207 6.66 10.30 16.54
C PHE A 207 5.52 9.29 16.79
N THR A 208 4.84 9.43 17.92
CA THR A 208 3.59 8.73 18.22
C THR A 208 2.38 9.64 17.97
N LEU A 209 1.37 9.16 17.26
CA LEU A 209 0.01 9.73 17.25
C LEU A 209 -0.81 9.02 18.33
N GLN A 210 -1.31 9.76 19.32
CA GLN A 210 -2.11 9.18 20.40
C GLN A 210 -3.49 9.82 20.48
N PHE A 211 -4.52 9.00 20.27
CA PHE A 211 -5.92 9.37 20.43
C PHE A 211 -6.40 9.10 21.87
N PRO A 212 -7.48 9.77 22.33
CA PRO A 212 -8.15 9.36 23.55
C PRO A 212 -8.61 7.91 23.42
N HIS A 213 -8.54 7.15 24.51
CA HIS A 213 -9.21 5.86 24.54
C HIS A 213 -10.72 6.09 24.55
N THR A 214 -11.40 5.50 23.57
CA THR A 214 -12.86 5.51 23.44
C THR A 214 -13.31 4.15 22.91
N PRO A 215 -14.56 3.74 23.16
CA PRO A 215 -15.08 2.53 22.55
C PRO A 215 -15.08 2.59 21.01
N TYR A 216 -14.65 1.51 20.35
CA TYR A 216 -14.73 1.37 18.89
C TYR A 216 -16.17 1.02 18.50
N LEU A 217 -16.93 1.95 17.92
CA LEU A 217 -18.39 1.85 17.81
C LEU A 217 -18.93 0.76 16.88
N GLY A 218 -18.08 0.11 16.10
CA GLY A 218 -18.45 -0.97 15.18
C GLY A 218 -17.96 -0.72 13.76
N HIS A 219 -18.09 -1.76 12.93
CA HIS A 219 -17.72 -1.74 11.52
C HIS A 219 -18.62 -0.77 10.75
N HIS A 220 -18.00 0.20 10.08
CA HIS A 220 -18.68 1.30 9.38
C HIS A 220 -19.33 2.34 10.31
N LYS A 221 -18.85 2.46 11.55
CA LYS A 221 -19.34 3.42 12.56
C LYS A 221 -18.23 4.32 13.11
N GLU A 222 -17.14 4.45 12.37
CA GLU A 222 -15.95 5.19 12.80
C GLU A 222 -16.24 6.69 12.89
N LEU A 223 -15.96 7.29 14.06
CA LEU A 223 -16.05 8.75 14.27
C LEU A 223 -14.89 9.49 13.60
N GLY A 224 -13.90 8.75 13.12
CA GLY A 224 -12.76 9.29 12.40
C GLY A 224 -11.62 9.64 13.35
N LEU A 225 -11.35 8.78 14.34
CA LEU A 225 -10.04 8.74 15.01
C LEU A 225 -9.00 8.12 14.05
N ASN A 226 -8.87 8.71 12.86
CA ASN A 226 -8.04 8.22 11.76
C ASN A 226 -6.66 8.89 11.87
N GLY A 227 -5.60 8.08 11.95
CA GLY A 227 -4.22 8.54 12.14
C GLY A 227 -3.69 9.32 10.96
N ILE A 228 -3.17 8.60 9.96
CA ILE A 228 -2.52 9.17 8.78
C ILE A 228 -3.35 8.90 7.54
N TYR A 229 -3.52 9.92 6.69
CA TYR A 229 -4.15 9.78 5.37
C TYR A 229 -3.25 10.34 4.27
N LEU A 230 -2.87 9.49 3.33
CA LEU A 230 -2.12 9.85 2.12
C LEU A 230 -3.10 9.80 0.95
N LEU A 231 -3.44 10.97 0.40
CA LEU A 231 -4.41 11.10 -0.69
C LEU A 231 -3.79 11.81 -1.89
N SER A 232 -3.85 11.17 -3.06
CA SER A 232 -3.35 11.73 -4.33
C SER A 232 -1.89 12.20 -4.22
N THR A 233 -1.04 11.31 -3.67
CA THR A 233 0.38 11.58 -3.41
C THR A 233 1.32 10.67 -4.21
N GLN A 234 2.59 11.05 -4.34
CA GLN A 234 3.62 10.19 -4.93
C GLN A 234 4.94 10.27 -4.16
N ASP A 235 5.69 9.16 -4.11
CA ASP A 235 7.05 9.14 -3.54
C ASP A 235 7.11 9.62 -2.07
N CYS A 236 6.06 9.35 -1.30
CA CYS A 236 5.95 9.73 0.11
C CYS A 236 6.26 8.56 1.04
N TRP A 237 6.54 8.86 2.31
CA TRP A 237 6.82 7.84 3.32
C TRP A 237 6.34 8.18 4.73
N VAL A 238 6.09 7.11 5.49
CA VAL A 238 5.84 7.15 6.94
C VAL A 238 6.84 6.21 7.59
N LYS A 239 7.62 6.70 8.56
CA LYS A 239 8.71 5.91 9.15
C LYS A 239 8.87 6.13 10.64
N ASP A 240 9.04 5.05 11.42
CA ASP A 240 9.22 5.14 12.87
C ASP A 240 8.05 5.91 13.53
N VAL A 241 6.83 5.42 13.32
CA VAL A 241 5.61 6.03 13.84
C VAL A 241 4.80 5.01 14.61
N ALA A 242 4.29 5.38 15.79
CA ALA A 242 3.25 4.62 16.46
C ALA A 242 1.90 5.34 16.38
N ILE A 243 0.81 4.60 16.23
CA ILE A 243 -0.55 5.13 16.23
C ILE A 243 -1.35 4.37 17.28
N VAL A 244 -1.86 5.07 18.28
CA VAL A 244 -2.46 4.48 19.47
C VAL A 244 -3.92 4.89 19.61
N ASN A 245 -4.81 3.90 19.81
CA ASN A 245 -6.26 4.08 19.98
C ASN A 245 -6.99 4.66 18.76
N SER A 246 -6.53 4.34 17.54
CA SER A 246 -7.14 4.83 16.30
C SER A 246 -8.28 3.96 15.80
N ASP A 247 -9.28 4.59 15.15
CA ASP A 247 -10.25 3.89 14.30
C ASP A 247 -9.58 3.36 13.03
N ASN A 248 -8.74 4.18 12.39
CA ASN A 248 -7.90 3.77 11.26
C ASN A 248 -6.46 4.20 11.50
N GLY A 249 -5.50 3.31 11.26
CA GLY A 249 -4.07 3.59 11.37
C GLY A 249 -3.58 4.48 10.24
N ILE A 250 -3.34 3.88 9.07
CA ILE A 250 -2.86 4.57 7.87
C ILE A 250 -3.76 4.20 6.68
N LEU A 251 -4.32 5.22 6.05
CA LEU A 251 -5.12 5.10 4.84
C LEU A 251 -4.34 5.68 3.66
N ILE A 252 -4.17 4.88 2.59
CA ILE A 252 -3.46 5.29 1.36
C ILE A 252 -4.44 5.20 0.21
N GLU A 253 -4.67 6.33 -0.47
CA GLU A 253 -5.67 6.43 -1.51
C GLU A 253 -5.18 7.25 -2.71
N ASP A 254 -5.41 6.76 -3.92
CA ASP A 254 -4.99 7.39 -5.19
C ASP A 254 -3.48 7.78 -5.24
N SER A 255 -2.65 7.04 -4.50
CA SER A 255 -1.25 7.38 -4.24
C SER A 255 -0.31 6.29 -4.74
N ASP A 256 0.85 6.67 -5.28
CA ASP A 256 1.80 5.68 -5.82
C ASP A 256 3.20 5.81 -5.22
N ARG A 257 3.94 4.70 -5.17
CA ARG A 257 5.35 4.66 -4.71
C ARG A 257 5.49 5.14 -3.26
N ILE A 258 4.67 4.56 -2.38
CA ILE A 258 4.59 4.94 -0.96
C ILE A 258 5.36 3.92 -0.11
N THR A 259 6.13 4.39 0.87
CA THR A 259 6.83 3.51 1.84
C THR A 259 6.33 3.74 3.26
N ILE A 260 5.81 2.70 3.90
CA ILE A 260 5.41 2.67 5.31
C ILE A 260 6.37 1.72 6.03
N ALA A 261 7.24 2.23 6.89
CA ALA A 261 8.32 1.44 7.49
C ALA A 261 8.40 1.61 9.01
N ASN A 262 8.56 0.51 9.75
CA ASN A 262 8.67 0.54 11.21
C ASN A 262 7.49 1.29 11.86
N VAL A 263 6.27 0.85 11.57
CA VAL A 263 5.05 1.44 12.12
C VAL A 263 4.38 0.49 13.08
N THR A 264 3.98 0.99 14.25
CA THR A 264 3.19 0.23 15.22
C THR A 264 1.78 0.79 15.29
N ILE A 265 0.78 -0.08 15.19
CA ILE A 265 -0.61 0.28 15.50
C ILE A 265 -1.01 -0.42 16.80
N ASP A 266 -1.26 0.38 17.84
CA ASP A 266 -1.42 -0.09 19.21
C ASP A 266 -2.73 0.38 19.85
N VAL A 267 -3.03 -0.20 21.01
CA VAL A 267 -4.13 0.23 21.87
C VAL A 267 -3.62 0.25 23.31
N THR A 268 -4.06 1.22 24.10
CA THR A 268 -3.72 1.24 25.54
C THR A 268 -4.46 0.16 26.32
N GLU A 269 -5.70 -0.13 25.92
CA GLU A 269 -6.54 -1.23 26.43
C GLU A 269 -7.61 -1.56 25.37
N PRO A 270 -8.16 -2.79 25.33
CA PRO A 270 -9.15 -3.16 24.31
C PRO A 270 -10.31 -2.15 24.23
N ARG A 271 -10.63 -1.66 23.03
CA ARG A 271 -11.63 -0.59 22.87
C ARG A 271 -13.07 -1.11 22.87
N ASN A 272 -13.34 -2.33 22.37
CA ASN A 272 -14.61 -3.06 22.49
C ASN A 272 -15.89 -2.19 22.56
N GLY A 273 -16.47 -1.87 21.39
CA GLY A 273 -17.73 -1.12 21.30
C GLY A 273 -19.01 -1.83 21.75
N PRO A 274 -20.16 -1.14 21.62
CA PRO A 274 -21.46 -1.75 21.81
C PRO A 274 -21.70 -2.90 20.81
N PRO A 275 -22.58 -3.86 21.12
CA PRO A 275 -22.93 -4.95 20.21
C PRO A 275 -23.43 -4.43 18.84
N GLU A 276 -23.10 -5.14 17.76
CA GLU A 276 -23.47 -4.76 16.39
C GLU A 276 -24.31 -5.85 15.70
N GLY A 277 -25.28 -5.43 14.90
CA GLY A 277 -26.18 -6.31 14.13
C GLY A 277 -27.43 -6.77 14.89
N ALA A 278 -28.45 -7.24 14.15
CA ALA A 278 -29.76 -7.67 14.69
C ALA A 278 -29.68 -8.87 15.66
N LEU A 279 -28.52 -9.55 15.71
CA LEU A 279 -28.26 -10.68 16.60
C LEU A 279 -27.37 -10.32 17.81
N GLY A 280 -27.01 -9.04 17.99
CA GLY A 280 -26.19 -8.60 19.14
C GLY A 280 -24.80 -9.24 19.19
N ILE A 281 -24.25 -9.62 18.03
CA ILE A 281 -22.95 -10.30 17.96
C ILE A 281 -21.86 -9.24 18.07
N ARG A 282 -20.94 -9.42 19.04
CA ARG A 282 -19.83 -8.50 19.25
C ARG A 282 -18.88 -8.56 18.06
N LEU A 283 -18.81 -7.50 17.26
CA LEU A 283 -17.58 -7.21 16.53
C LEU A 283 -16.56 -6.69 17.55
N GLN A 284 -15.92 -7.64 18.25
CA GLN A 284 -14.78 -7.34 19.12
C GLN A 284 -13.68 -6.79 18.22
N GLY A 285 -13.19 -5.60 18.53
CA GLY A 285 -12.19 -4.91 17.75
C GLY A 285 -11.75 -3.61 18.40
N ASP A 286 -10.59 -3.15 17.96
CA ASP A 286 -9.97 -1.90 18.40
C ASP A 286 -10.04 -0.80 17.33
N GLY A 287 -10.42 -1.17 16.11
CA GLY A 287 -10.51 -0.26 14.97
C GLY A 287 -10.84 -1.03 13.69
N HIS A 288 -10.84 -0.30 12.59
CA HIS A 288 -11.20 -0.77 11.27
C HIS A 288 -9.96 -1.17 10.47
N TRP A 289 -9.20 -0.23 9.92
CA TRP A 289 -7.98 -0.52 9.14
C TRP A 289 -6.69 -0.26 9.94
N GLY A 290 -5.74 -1.20 9.90
CA GLY A 290 -4.37 -0.93 10.31
C GLY A 290 -3.61 -0.14 9.23
N VAL A 291 -3.39 -0.76 8.07
CA VAL A 291 -2.85 -0.09 6.87
C VAL A 291 -3.65 -0.51 5.63
N ARG A 292 -4.30 0.45 4.97
CA ARG A 292 -5.15 0.26 3.77
C ARG A 292 -4.47 0.81 2.52
N VAL A 293 -4.53 0.06 1.43
CA VAL A 293 -4.09 0.49 0.08
C VAL A 293 -5.29 0.47 -0.88
N ALA A 294 -5.77 1.65 -1.28
CA ALA A 294 -6.92 1.82 -2.17
C ALA A 294 -6.55 2.65 -3.41
N ARG A 295 -6.96 2.22 -4.60
CA ARG A 295 -6.71 2.91 -5.90
C ARG A 295 -5.25 3.36 -6.09
N SER A 296 -4.33 2.60 -5.50
CA SER A 296 -2.93 2.96 -5.26
C SER A 296 -2.02 1.84 -5.76
N CYS A 297 -0.83 2.20 -6.25
CA CYS A 297 0.13 1.26 -6.83
C CYS A 297 1.51 1.38 -6.19
N ASP A 298 2.25 0.27 -6.18
CA ASP A 298 3.65 0.23 -5.73
C ASP A 298 3.84 0.73 -4.27
N VAL A 299 2.99 0.30 -3.34
CA VAL A 299 3.13 0.58 -1.90
C VAL A 299 4.00 -0.49 -1.23
N LEU A 300 4.95 -0.08 -0.38
CA LEU A 300 5.73 -0.96 0.48
C LEU A 300 5.37 -0.74 1.95
N GLY A 301 4.75 -1.73 2.59
CA GLY A 301 4.67 -1.85 4.05
C GLY A 301 5.79 -2.75 4.57
N SER A 302 6.69 -2.23 5.40
CA SER A 302 7.86 -2.94 5.91
C SER A 302 7.92 -2.85 7.43
N SER A 303 8.08 -3.99 8.12
CA SER A 303 8.21 -4.00 9.58
C SER A 303 7.04 -3.32 10.29
N LEU A 304 5.82 -3.68 9.88
CA LEU A 304 4.59 -3.23 10.53
C LEU A 304 4.28 -4.12 11.73
N HIS A 305 3.94 -3.52 12.87
CA HIS A 305 3.49 -4.23 14.06
C HIS A 305 2.06 -3.83 14.40
N ILE A 306 1.11 -4.69 14.06
CA ILE A 306 -0.31 -4.47 14.35
C ILE A 306 -0.65 -5.22 15.64
N LYS A 307 -0.66 -4.48 16.75
CA LYS A 307 -1.05 -5.00 18.07
C LYS A 307 -2.57 -4.90 18.25
N ALA A 308 -3.17 -3.83 17.75
CA ALA A 308 -4.61 -3.61 17.71
C ALA A 308 -5.38 -4.74 16.99
N GLN A 309 -6.53 -5.14 17.52
CA GLN A 309 -7.46 -6.04 16.82
C GLN A 309 -8.25 -5.24 15.77
N MET A 310 -7.67 -5.10 14.59
CA MET A 310 -8.32 -4.41 13.47
C MET A 310 -9.31 -5.33 12.76
N VAL A 311 -10.40 -4.78 12.22
CA VAL A 311 -11.28 -5.51 11.29
C VAL A 311 -10.46 -5.97 10.09
N HIS A 312 -9.65 -5.07 9.53
CA HIS A 312 -8.72 -5.29 8.43
C HIS A 312 -7.32 -4.86 8.87
N SER A 313 -6.39 -5.80 9.06
CA SER A 313 -5.08 -5.45 9.63
C SER A 313 -4.20 -4.73 8.61
N ILE A 314 -3.85 -5.41 7.52
CA ILE A 314 -3.05 -4.85 6.43
C ILE A 314 -3.56 -5.41 5.10
N GLY A 315 -3.52 -4.60 4.05
CA GLY A 315 -3.90 -5.11 2.74
C GLY A 315 -4.37 -4.04 1.79
N ALA A 316 -5.14 -4.49 0.81
CA ALA A 316 -5.73 -3.65 -0.22
C ALA A 316 -7.24 -3.82 -0.30
N ASP A 317 -7.87 -2.80 -0.84
CA ASP A 317 -9.23 -2.82 -1.34
C ASP A 317 -9.30 -1.87 -2.55
N ASP A 318 -10.47 -1.80 -3.17
CA ASP A 318 -10.78 -0.82 -4.21
C ASP A 318 -9.62 -0.58 -5.18
N HIS A 319 -9.20 -1.65 -5.85
CA HIS A 319 -8.18 -1.61 -6.90
C HIS A 319 -6.76 -1.23 -6.43
N GLY A 320 -6.39 -1.58 -5.20
CA GLY A 320 -5.00 -1.55 -4.74
C GLY A 320 -4.15 -2.61 -5.45
N MET A 321 -2.99 -2.22 -6.00
CA MET A 321 -2.18 -3.08 -6.87
C MET A 321 -0.69 -3.02 -6.56
N PHE A 322 0.02 -4.08 -6.96
CA PHE A 322 1.50 -4.13 -7.01
C PHE A 322 2.21 -3.75 -5.70
N SER A 323 1.55 -4.02 -4.57
CA SER A 323 2.02 -3.58 -3.26
C SER A 323 2.60 -4.76 -2.47
N VAL A 324 3.53 -4.46 -1.57
CA VAL A 324 4.28 -5.45 -0.79
C VAL A 324 4.11 -5.16 0.68
N PHE A 325 3.76 -6.17 1.46
CA PHE A 325 3.86 -6.16 2.92
C PHE A 325 4.90 -7.18 3.36
N GLU A 326 5.95 -6.72 4.03
CA GLU A 326 7.11 -7.54 4.36
C GLU A 326 7.60 -7.37 5.81
N GLN A 327 8.00 -8.49 6.43
CA GLN A 327 8.49 -8.51 7.82
C GLN A 327 7.46 -7.97 8.84
N CYS A 328 6.17 -8.26 8.64
CA CYS A 328 5.10 -7.75 9.51
C CYS A 328 4.76 -8.72 10.65
N ARG A 329 4.27 -8.18 11.78
CA ARG A 329 3.73 -8.95 12.91
C ARG A 329 2.31 -8.50 13.23
N LEU A 330 1.36 -9.44 13.27
CA LEU A 330 -0.04 -9.20 13.61
C LEU A 330 -0.40 -10.00 14.87
N GLU A 331 -0.76 -9.33 15.97
CA GLU A 331 -0.94 -10.01 17.27
C GLU A 331 -2.38 -10.47 17.53
N ARG A 332 -3.36 -9.57 17.39
CA ARG A 332 -4.73 -9.84 17.82
C ARG A 332 -5.66 -10.08 16.64
N ASN A 333 -5.70 -11.34 16.17
CA ASN A 333 -6.58 -11.81 15.11
C ASN A 333 -6.34 -11.11 13.76
N GLY A 334 -5.09 -11.16 13.31
CA GLY A 334 -4.62 -10.43 12.14
C GLY A 334 -5.20 -10.95 10.81
N SER A 335 -5.42 -10.05 9.86
CA SER A 335 -5.91 -10.35 8.50
C SER A 335 -5.00 -9.80 7.40
N LEU A 336 -4.84 -10.57 6.32
CA LEU A 336 -4.18 -10.16 5.08
C LEU A 336 -5.28 -9.88 4.04
N GLU A 337 -5.67 -8.61 3.98
CA GLU A 337 -6.90 -8.18 3.32
C GLU A 337 -6.71 -7.89 1.83
N MET A 338 -7.70 -8.27 1.03
CA MET A 338 -7.77 -7.98 -0.42
C MET A 338 -9.13 -7.43 -0.84
N HIS A 339 -10.16 -7.57 0.00
CA HIS A 339 -11.46 -6.88 0.01
C HIS A 339 -12.25 -6.79 -1.32
N ARG A 340 -11.90 -7.58 -2.33
CA ARG A 340 -12.48 -7.57 -3.69
C ARG A 340 -12.08 -6.31 -4.48
N ALA A 341 -12.90 -5.97 -5.50
CA ALA A 341 -12.74 -4.79 -6.36
C ALA A 341 -11.39 -4.78 -7.10
N LEU A 342 -11.07 -5.89 -7.78
CA LEU A 342 -9.88 -6.05 -8.62
C LEU A 342 -8.52 -5.72 -7.95
N SER A 343 -8.45 -5.68 -6.63
CA SER A 343 -7.17 -5.61 -5.91
C SER A 343 -6.33 -6.84 -6.23
N THR A 344 -5.07 -6.66 -6.63
CA THR A 344 -4.34 -7.75 -7.30
C THR A 344 -2.82 -7.61 -7.25
N GLN A 345 -2.13 -8.74 -7.41
CA GLN A 345 -0.67 -8.84 -7.45
C GLN A 345 0.01 -8.17 -6.24
N LEU A 346 -0.60 -8.33 -5.05
CA LEU A 346 0.06 -8.03 -3.79
C LEU A 346 1.01 -9.17 -3.39
N LEU A 347 2.07 -8.81 -2.67
CA LEU A 347 2.98 -9.77 -2.03
C LEU A 347 2.95 -9.57 -0.51
N PHE A 348 2.46 -10.57 0.20
CA PHE A 348 2.62 -10.70 1.64
C PHE A 348 3.79 -11.65 1.91
N THR A 349 4.87 -11.18 2.55
CA THR A 349 6.07 -12.00 2.73
C THR A 349 6.74 -11.87 4.09
N ASP A 350 7.16 -13.00 4.67
CA ASP A 350 7.82 -13.04 5.98
C ASP A 350 6.98 -12.39 7.09
N ILE A 351 5.74 -12.87 7.24
CA ILE A 351 4.76 -12.33 8.19
C ILE A 351 4.52 -13.34 9.31
N SER A 352 4.38 -12.86 10.56
CA SER A 352 3.90 -13.66 11.68
C SER A 352 2.53 -13.17 12.16
N ILE A 353 1.60 -14.10 12.32
CA ILE A 353 0.23 -13.84 12.77
C ILE A 353 -0.03 -14.69 14.02
N GLN A 354 -0.10 -14.07 15.19
CA GLN A 354 -0.28 -14.82 16.43
C GLN A 354 -1.59 -15.61 16.44
N ASP A 355 -2.71 -14.96 16.14
CA ASP A 355 -4.01 -15.61 16.00
C ASP A 355 -4.47 -15.60 14.53
N PRO A 356 -4.45 -16.75 13.84
CA PRO A 356 -4.71 -16.82 12.40
C PRO A 356 -6.19 -16.97 12.03
N ARG A 357 -7.13 -16.91 12.98
CA ARG A 357 -8.56 -17.12 12.69
C ARG A 357 -9.11 -16.21 11.58
N LYS A 358 -8.51 -15.04 11.35
CA LYS A 358 -8.84 -14.11 10.27
C LYS A 358 -7.75 -13.93 9.21
N SER A 359 -6.68 -14.73 9.22
CA SER A 359 -5.49 -14.45 8.39
C SER A 359 -5.79 -14.30 6.90
N VAL A 360 -6.78 -15.03 6.39
CA VAL A 360 -7.27 -14.98 5.00
C VAL A 360 -8.81 -14.93 4.95
N ARG A 361 -9.41 -14.25 5.94
CA ARG A 361 -10.86 -14.02 6.00
C ARG A 361 -11.13 -12.59 5.54
N ASN A 362 -11.58 -12.45 4.30
CA ASN A 362 -11.60 -11.16 3.61
C ASN A 362 -13.03 -10.68 3.36
N GLY A 363 -13.21 -9.37 3.49
CA GLY A 363 -14.49 -8.69 3.35
C GLY A 363 -14.86 -8.33 1.91
N GLY A 364 -15.74 -7.35 1.75
CA GLY A 364 -16.10 -6.77 0.46
C GLY A 364 -17.45 -7.26 -0.08
N PRO A 365 -18.22 -6.39 -0.77
CA PRO A 365 -19.51 -6.78 -1.34
C PRO A 365 -19.35 -7.72 -2.56
N ALA A 366 -20.13 -8.80 -2.60
CA ALA A 366 -20.04 -9.85 -3.63
C ALA A 366 -20.11 -9.33 -5.09
N ALA A 367 -20.80 -8.21 -5.34
CA ALA A 367 -20.91 -7.59 -6.66
C ALA A 367 -19.57 -7.08 -7.24
N TYR A 368 -18.51 -6.99 -6.42
CA TYR A 368 -17.17 -6.58 -6.84
C TYR A 368 -16.24 -7.76 -7.16
N GLY A 369 -16.81 -8.95 -7.41
CA GLY A 369 -16.07 -10.13 -7.85
C GLY A 369 -15.24 -10.78 -6.73
N PRO A 370 -14.29 -11.68 -7.06
CA PRO A 370 -13.41 -12.36 -6.10
C PRO A 370 -12.64 -11.41 -5.17
N ASN A 371 -12.25 -11.90 -3.99
CA ASN A 371 -11.48 -11.09 -3.03
C ASN A 371 -10.14 -10.62 -3.58
N ALA A 372 -9.45 -11.46 -4.35
CA ALA A 372 -8.14 -11.18 -4.89
C ALA A 372 -8.08 -11.47 -6.39
N GLY A 373 -7.46 -10.57 -7.14
CA GLY A 373 -7.03 -10.86 -8.51
C GLY A 373 -5.86 -11.83 -8.54
N ALA A 374 -5.62 -12.39 -9.73
CA ALA A 374 -4.70 -13.49 -9.91
C ALA A 374 -3.26 -13.16 -9.55
N HIS A 375 -2.51 -14.18 -9.12
CA HIS A 375 -1.09 -14.09 -8.76
C HIS A 375 -0.77 -13.24 -7.52
N THR A 376 -1.78 -12.82 -6.76
CA THR A 376 -1.58 -12.37 -5.38
C THR A 376 -0.89 -13.49 -4.60
N THR A 377 0.19 -13.13 -3.90
CA THR A 377 1.16 -14.08 -3.36
C THR A 377 1.32 -13.92 -1.85
N TYR A 378 1.15 -15.03 -1.15
CA TYR A 378 1.40 -15.21 0.28
C TYR A 378 2.63 -16.10 0.42
N TRP A 379 3.72 -15.56 0.94
CA TRP A 379 5.03 -16.21 0.98
C TRP A 379 5.59 -16.23 2.40
N ASN A 380 5.78 -17.41 2.98
CA ASN A 380 6.30 -17.59 4.34
C ASN A 380 5.50 -16.77 5.37
N VAL A 381 4.18 -16.94 5.36
CA VAL A 381 3.30 -16.41 6.39
C VAL A 381 3.11 -17.50 7.43
N ARG A 382 3.41 -17.16 8.68
CA ARG A 382 3.44 -18.10 9.81
C ARG A 382 2.39 -17.71 10.83
N SER A 383 1.92 -18.69 11.60
CA SER A 383 1.09 -18.44 12.77
C SER A 383 1.60 -19.12 14.02
N ASP A 384 1.20 -18.63 15.19
CA ASP A 384 1.59 -19.25 16.47
C ASP A 384 0.91 -20.62 16.68
N THR A 385 -0.20 -20.87 15.98
CA THR A 385 -0.85 -22.19 15.96
C THR A 385 -0.21 -23.16 14.94
N GLY A 386 0.76 -22.70 14.15
CA GLY A 386 1.46 -23.48 13.13
C GLY A 386 0.69 -23.68 11.81
N SER A 387 -0.55 -23.22 11.72
CA SER A 387 -1.39 -23.32 10.52
C SER A 387 -2.45 -22.21 10.46
N HIS A 388 -3.09 -22.09 9.30
CA HIS A 388 -4.10 -21.08 8.98
C HIS A 388 -5.40 -21.75 8.50
N PRO A 389 -6.57 -21.11 8.71
CA PRO A 389 -7.81 -21.56 8.06
C PRO A 389 -7.72 -21.38 6.54
N PRO A 390 -8.53 -22.13 5.76
CA PRO A 390 -8.68 -21.89 4.33
C PRO A 390 -9.21 -20.46 4.05
N PRO A 391 -8.96 -19.90 2.85
CA PRO A 391 -9.51 -18.61 2.46
C PRO A 391 -11.04 -18.56 2.58
N ASP A 392 -11.57 -17.49 3.19
CA ASP A 392 -12.99 -17.32 3.52
C ASP A 392 -13.51 -15.93 3.11
N HIS A 393 -14.73 -15.88 2.56
CA HIS A 393 -15.47 -14.68 2.18
C HIS A 393 -16.21 -14.06 3.37
N ASN A 394 -15.54 -13.96 4.51
CA ASN A 394 -16.11 -13.50 5.77
C ASN A 394 -17.42 -14.24 6.16
N GLY A 395 -17.51 -15.54 5.87
CA GLY A 395 -18.68 -16.37 6.15
C GLY A 395 -19.89 -16.13 5.24
N THR A 396 -19.70 -15.52 4.06
CA THR A 396 -20.78 -15.36 3.08
C THR A 396 -21.25 -16.73 2.58
N PRO A 397 -22.54 -17.09 2.70
CA PRO A 397 -23.04 -18.39 2.23
C PRO A 397 -22.82 -18.60 0.73
N GLY A 398 -22.58 -19.84 0.32
CA GLY A 398 -22.39 -20.20 -1.10
C GLY A 398 -20.97 -20.01 -1.63
N TYR A 399 -20.01 -19.75 -0.75
CA TYR A 399 -18.60 -19.65 -1.10
C TYR A 399 -17.80 -20.73 -0.34
N ALA A 400 -17.57 -21.89 -0.96
CA ALA A 400 -16.67 -22.88 -0.39
C ALA A 400 -15.21 -22.56 -0.78
N PRO A 401 -14.23 -22.83 0.11
CA PRO A 401 -12.81 -22.64 -0.20
C PRO A 401 -12.32 -23.30 -1.51
N ARG A 402 -12.96 -24.40 -1.94
CA ARG A 402 -12.63 -25.14 -3.17
C ARG A 402 -13.20 -24.51 -4.44
N ASP A 403 -14.16 -23.59 -4.34
CA ASP A 403 -14.87 -23.03 -5.49
C ASP A 403 -14.05 -21.95 -6.22
N CYS A 404 -12.82 -21.67 -5.77
CA CYS A 404 -11.93 -20.65 -6.34
C CYS A 404 -12.48 -19.22 -6.31
N THR A 405 -13.60 -18.99 -5.63
CA THR A 405 -14.30 -17.71 -5.59
C THR A 405 -13.52 -16.61 -4.86
N PHE A 406 -12.56 -16.98 -4.01
CA PHE A 406 -11.69 -16.02 -3.31
C PHE A 406 -10.68 -15.37 -4.27
N GLY A 407 -10.31 -16.06 -5.35
CA GLY A 407 -9.41 -15.58 -6.40
C GLY A 407 -8.91 -16.74 -7.26
N ALA A 408 -8.35 -16.46 -8.43
CA ALA A 408 -7.73 -17.47 -9.29
C ALA A 408 -6.21 -17.45 -9.16
N ASP A 409 -5.53 -18.59 -9.29
CA ASP A 409 -4.07 -18.68 -9.40
C ASP A 409 -3.31 -17.92 -8.30
N LEU A 410 -3.82 -18.01 -7.07
CA LEU A 410 -3.17 -17.46 -5.90
C LEU A 410 -2.00 -18.36 -5.49
N ASN A 411 -0.95 -17.74 -4.96
CA ASN A 411 0.24 -18.44 -4.52
C ASN A 411 0.31 -18.45 -2.99
N PHE A 412 0.35 -19.63 -2.38
CA PHE A 412 0.47 -19.84 -0.94
C PHE A 412 1.70 -20.70 -0.65
N ILE A 413 2.88 -20.09 -0.59
CA ILE A 413 4.17 -20.80 -0.49
C ILE A 413 4.77 -20.60 0.90
N GLY A 414 5.10 -21.67 1.62
CA GLY A 414 5.43 -21.58 3.04
C GLY A 414 4.23 -21.13 3.87
N PHE A 415 3.04 -21.59 3.52
CA PHE A 415 1.76 -21.24 4.15
C PHE A 415 1.00 -22.53 4.47
N ALA A 416 1.00 -22.93 5.75
CA ALA A 416 0.37 -24.17 6.19
C ALA A 416 -1.13 -23.96 6.46
N PHE A 417 -1.98 -24.81 5.89
CA PHE A 417 -3.43 -24.73 6.03
C PHE A 417 -3.98 -25.86 6.91
N GLN A 418 -5.08 -25.60 7.61
CA GLN A 418 -5.85 -26.59 8.35
C GLN A 418 -7.37 -26.34 8.16
N PRO A 419 -8.12 -27.27 7.52
CA PRO A 419 -7.64 -28.49 6.87
C PRO A 419 -6.85 -28.20 5.58
N PRO A 420 -5.91 -29.08 5.19
CA PRO A 420 -5.01 -28.85 4.06
C PRO A 420 -5.66 -29.05 2.67
N ASP A 421 -6.74 -29.84 2.58
CA ASP A 421 -7.32 -30.33 1.32
C ASP A 421 -8.55 -29.55 0.83
N GLU A 422 -8.91 -28.47 1.54
CA GLU A 422 -10.03 -27.60 1.20
C GLU A 422 -9.58 -26.37 0.41
N LEU A 423 -8.65 -26.53 -0.53
CA LEU A 423 -8.15 -25.42 -1.33
C LEU A 423 -8.68 -25.47 -2.76
N CYS A 424 -8.80 -24.31 -3.37
CA CYS A 424 -9.09 -24.16 -4.80
C CYS A 424 -8.01 -24.85 -5.64
N PRO A 425 -8.37 -25.70 -6.63
CA PRO A 425 -7.39 -26.39 -7.48
C PRO A 425 -6.49 -25.47 -8.33
N SER A 426 -6.86 -24.20 -8.51
CA SER A 426 -6.01 -23.24 -9.23
C SER A 426 -4.85 -22.69 -8.39
N TYR A 427 -4.88 -22.89 -7.07
CA TYR A 427 -3.84 -22.36 -6.20
C TYR A 427 -2.53 -23.15 -6.35
N ILE A 428 -1.42 -22.41 -6.37
CA ILE A 428 -0.10 -22.99 -6.19
C ILE A 428 0.20 -22.91 -4.70
N HIS A 429 0.23 -24.05 -4.02
CA HIS A 429 0.46 -24.09 -2.58
C HIS A 429 1.60 -25.03 -2.17
N GLN A 430 2.39 -24.58 -1.19
CA GLN A 430 3.40 -25.36 -0.51
C GLN A 430 3.30 -25.02 0.98
N GLN A 431 3.02 -26.03 1.81
CA GLN A 431 2.82 -25.81 3.25
C GLN A 431 4.14 -25.76 4.04
N ALA A 432 5.16 -26.46 3.56
CA ALA A 432 6.46 -26.54 4.23
C ALA A 432 7.20 -25.19 4.18
N PRO A 433 8.03 -24.88 5.20
CA PRO A 433 8.88 -23.69 5.21
C PRO A 433 9.66 -23.51 3.89
N VAL A 434 9.88 -22.25 3.52
CA VAL A 434 10.49 -21.89 2.24
C VAL A 434 11.72 -20.99 2.42
N LEU A 435 12.73 -21.19 1.57
CA LEU A 435 13.88 -20.30 1.44
C LEU A 435 13.87 -19.63 0.05
N PRO A 436 14.15 -18.32 -0.03
CA PRO A 436 14.37 -17.38 1.08
C PRO A 436 13.08 -17.10 1.87
N PRO A 437 13.16 -16.76 3.17
CA PRO A 437 11.96 -16.47 3.97
C PRO A 437 11.24 -15.18 3.53
N ASN A 438 11.99 -14.22 2.98
CA ASN A 438 11.44 -12.95 2.50
C ASN A 438 11.72 -12.80 1.00
N LEU A 439 10.67 -13.00 0.19
CA LEU A 439 10.79 -13.03 -1.27
C LEU A 439 11.15 -11.65 -1.83
N TYR A 440 10.55 -10.59 -1.30
CA TYR A 440 10.80 -9.21 -1.74
C TYR A 440 12.27 -8.84 -1.59
N ARG A 441 12.85 -9.08 -0.40
CA ARG A 441 14.26 -8.76 -0.12
C ARG A 441 15.20 -9.57 -1.01
N ALA A 442 14.95 -10.86 -1.19
CA ALA A 442 15.76 -11.70 -2.06
C ALA A 442 15.70 -11.27 -3.53
N GLN A 443 14.51 -10.92 -4.04
CA GLN A 443 14.34 -10.38 -5.38
C GLN A 443 15.03 -9.02 -5.55
N ARG A 444 14.93 -8.13 -4.55
CA ARG A 444 15.63 -6.84 -4.55
C ARG A 444 17.14 -7.04 -4.57
N GLU A 445 17.67 -7.91 -3.72
CA GLU A 445 19.10 -8.22 -3.68
C GLU A 445 19.60 -8.79 -5.02
N ARG A 446 18.84 -9.74 -5.61
CA ARG A 446 19.14 -10.28 -6.93
C ARG A 446 19.17 -9.19 -8.00
N ARG A 447 18.19 -8.28 -8.01
CA ARG A 447 18.15 -7.16 -8.98
C ARG A 447 19.35 -6.24 -8.83
N LEU A 448 19.68 -5.83 -7.60
CA LEU A 448 20.84 -4.98 -7.33
C LEU A 448 22.16 -5.65 -7.76
N ARG A 449 22.29 -6.96 -7.53
CA ARG A 449 23.44 -7.75 -7.98
C ARG A 449 23.57 -7.77 -9.50
N LEU A 450 22.49 -8.02 -10.21
CA LEU A 450 22.48 -8.03 -11.69
C LEU A 450 22.78 -6.64 -12.26
N GLN A 451 22.24 -5.58 -11.67
CA GLN A 451 22.55 -4.20 -12.05
C GLN A 451 24.03 -3.85 -11.83
N ALA A 452 24.62 -4.29 -10.72
CA ALA A 452 26.04 -4.09 -10.45
C ALA A 452 26.94 -4.82 -11.46
N GLN A 453 26.49 -5.98 -11.98
CA GLN A 453 27.21 -6.75 -13.00
C GLN A 453 27.07 -6.16 -14.41
N SER A 454 25.98 -5.43 -14.70
CA SER A 454 25.76 -4.80 -16.01
C SER A 454 26.43 -3.45 -16.18
N LEU A 455 27.01 -2.86 -15.12
CA LEU A 455 27.82 -1.64 -15.23
C LEU A 455 29.16 -2.00 -15.89
N PRO A 456 29.65 -1.24 -16.89
CA PRO A 456 30.97 -1.45 -17.45
C PRO A 456 32.00 -1.41 -16.31
N ALA A 457 32.96 -2.34 -16.30
CA ALA A 457 34.12 -2.23 -15.43
C ALA A 457 34.81 -0.91 -15.73
N GLY A 458 34.59 0.09 -14.87
CA GLY A 458 35.21 1.40 -15.02
C GLY A 458 36.72 1.19 -15.13
N THR A 459 37.29 1.64 -16.23
CA THR A 459 38.73 1.81 -16.38
C THR A 459 39.18 2.64 -15.18
N SER A 460 40.03 2.04 -14.34
CA SER A 460 40.70 2.73 -13.26
C SER A 460 41.52 3.88 -13.85
N SER A 461 40.95 5.08 -13.80
CA SER A 461 41.73 6.31 -13.88
C SER A 461 41.32 7.18 -12.69
N ASP A 462 42.32 7.48 -11.86
CA ASP A 462 42.24 8.26 -10.64
C ASP A 462 41.70 9.67 -10.90
N SER A 463 40.37 9.82 -10.89
CA SER A 463 39.75 11.13 -10.68
C SER A 463 38.64 11.01 -9.65
N GLN A 464 38.85 11.68 -8.52
CA GLN A 464 37.89 11.78 -7.42
C GLN A 464 36.69 12.62 -7.87
N GLY A 465 35.72 11.98 -8.51
CA GLY A 465 34.40 12.54 -8.78
C GLY A 465 33.35 12.01 -7.80
N PRO A 466 32.18 12.68 -7.65
CA PRO A 466 31.15 12.34 -6.68
C PRO A 466 30.61 10.89 -6.78
N TRP A 467 30.84 10.22 -7.90
CA TRP A 467 30.53 8.80 -8.13
C TRP A 467 31.42 7.82 -7.35
N SER A 468 32.65 8.20 -6.98
CA SER A 468 33.54 7.34 -6.19
C SER A 468 33.01 7.12 -4.77
N THR A 469 32.32 8.11 -4.22
CA THR A 469 31.74 8.06 -2.87
C THR A 469 30.55 7.10 -2.81
N LEU A 470 29.72 7.07 -3.85
CA LEU A 470 28.61 6.12 -4.01
C LEU A 470 29.12 4.68 -4.15
N MET A 471 30.18 4.46 -4.95
CA MET A 471 30.80 3.13 -5.07
C MET A 471 31.43 2.66 -3.76
N GLN A 472 32.03 3.55 -2.97
CA GLN A 472 32.57 3.19 -1.65
C GLN A 472 31.47 2.89 -0.63
N ALA A 473 30.33 3.59 -0.66
CA ALA A 473 29.20 3.31 0.20
C ALA A 473 28.57 1.95 -0.11
N LEU A 474 28.40 1.61 -1.41
CA LEU A 474 27.86 0.32 -1.85
C LEU A 474 28.79 -0.86 -1.53
N LYS A 475 30.11 -0.68 -1.66
CA LYS A 475 31.10 -1.71 -1.27
C LYS A 475 31.12 -1.94 0.24
N ARG A 476 31.02 -0.89 1.06
CA ARG A 476 30.97 -1.01 2.54
C ARG A 476 29.70 -1.71 3.00
N ALA A 477 28.55 -1.40 2.38
CA ALA A 477 27.28 -2.04 2.66
C ALA A 477 27.27 -3.54 2.31
N ALA A 478 28.00 -3.95 1.26
CA ALA A 478 28.14 -5.37 0.90
C ALA A 478 29.05 -6.16 1.86
N SER A 479 29.99 -5.49 2.54
CA SER A 479 30.94 -6.14 3.45
C SER A 479 30.46 -6.23 4.91
N SER A 480 29.47 -5.45 5.32
CA SER A 480 29.05 -5.36 6.73
C SER A 480 27.94 -6.34 7.16
N TRP A 481 27.52 -7.26 6.28
CA TRP A 481 26.39 -8.17 6.54
C TRP A 481 26.76 -9.64 6.28
N ARG A 482 27.94 -10.04 6.76
CA ARG A 482 28.20 -11.45 7.08
C ARG A 482 28.10 -11.59 8.59
N TYR A 483 26.91 -11.94 9.07
CA TYR A 483 26.61 -12.96 10.10
C TYR A 483 25.09 -13.08 10.22
#